data_AF-A0A4Z1L2B4-F1
#
_entry.id   AF-A0A4Z1L2B4-F1
#
_cell.length_a   1.000
_cell.length_b   1.000
_cell.length_c   1.000
_cell.angle_alpha   90.00
_cell.angle_beta   90.00
_cell.angle_gamma   90.00
#
_symmetry.space_group_name_H-M   'P 1'
#
loop_
_entity.id
_entity.type
_entity.pdbx_description
1 polymer ?
#
loop_
_entity_poly.entity_id
_entity_poly.type
_entity_poly.pdbx_seq_one_letter_code
_entity_poly.pdbx_strand_id
1 'polypeptide(L)'
;MRPRERAIREQLKMIADICRDSGVACLMNGDVENRDQALKLAEQYGTNGGMIAVAAEANSSCFRSEADGGLAPWEEVVHQYMKFCLDTENRFGNTKYLLNHLIPGKEPVYRAVQQSKNYQQLCEHLNHKALLEQAIDVDEKIGISDKQVEEHKLKQAQAKAEAKAVRKKRKNTEDDGGEQKKSRSLEDPADSSSLGEVENAPLSELKSEMAISA
;
A
#
# COMPACT_ATOMS: atom_id res chain seq x y z
N MET A 1 11.44 -10.64 -6.00
CA MET A 1 11.96 -10.29 -7.35
C MET A 1 12.24 -8.79 -7.36
N ARG A 2 13.33 -8.31 -7.98
CA ARG A 2 13.56 -6.86 -8.07
C ARG A 2 12.62 -6.26 -9.13
N PRO A 3 12.07 -5.04 -8.96
CA PRO A 3 11.06 -4.47 -9.87
C PRO A 3 11.43 -4.35 -11.35
N ARG A 4 12.70 -4.58 -11.72
CA ARG A 4 13.22 -4.49 -13.09
C ARG A 4 13.83 -5.80 -13.59
N GLU A 5 13.78 -6.85 -12.78
CA GLU A 5 14.24 -8.17 -13.16
C GLU A 5 13.02 -9.00 -13.57
N ARG A 6 13.17 -9.78 -14.65
CA ARG A 6 12.13 -10.70 -15.11
C ARG A 6 11.89 -11.81 -14.09
N ALA A 7 10.70 -12.37 -14.13
CA ALA A 7 10.36 -13.57 -13.39
C ALA A 7 11.30 -14.73 -13.78
N ILE A 8 11.97 -15.29 -12.77
CA ILE A 8 12.73 -16.54 -12.88
C ILE A 8 11.71 -17.68 -12.80
N ARG A 9 11.58 -18.45 -13.88
CA ARG A 9 10.51 -19.46 -14.03
C ARG A 9 11.04 -20.87 -14.21
N GLU A 10 12.35 -21.02 -14.43
CA GLU A 10 13.03 -22.28 -14.75
C GLU A 10 12.88 -23.32 -13.63
N GLN A 11 12.75 -22.86 -12.37
CA GLN A 11 12.61 -23.72 -11.20
C GLN A 11 11.16 -24.10 -10.89
N LEU A 12 10.17 -23.47 -11.53
CA LEU A 12 8.76 -23.63 -11.16
C LEU A 12 8.26 -25.06 -11.34
N LYS A 13 8.70 -25.75 -12.40
CA LYS A 13 8.26 -27.13 -12.67
C LYS A 13 8.68 -28.08 -11.56
N MET A 14 9.95 -28.02 -11.14
CA MET A 14 10.47 -28.82 -10.05
C MET A 14 9.72 -28.54 -8.73
N ILE A 15 9.45 -27.27 -8.42
CA ILE A 15 8.68 -26.90 -7.23
C ILE A 15 7.25 -27.42 -7.32
N ALA A 16 6.60 -27.27 -8.48
CA ALA A 16 5.23 -27.70 -8.69
C ALA A 16 5.06 -29.21 -8.57
N ASP A 17 6.03 -29.99 -9.06
CA ASP A 17 6.04 -31.45 -8.93
C ASP A 17 6.15 -31.87 -7.46
N ILE A 18 7.06 -31.27 -6.67
CA ILE A 18 7.18 -31.53 -5.22
C ILE A 18 5.88 -31.19 -4.48
N CYS A 19 5.27 -30.04 -4.79
CA CYS A 19 4.01 -29.63 -4.18
C CYS A 19 2.90 -30.64 -4.50
N ARG A 20 2.81 -31.09 -5.76
CA ARG A 20 1.83 -32.07 -6.21
C ARG A 20 2.00 -33.42 -5.50
N ASP A 21 3.22 -33.92 -5.40
CA ASP A 21 3.54 -35.17 -4.69
C ASP A 21 3.19 -35.07 -3.20
N SER A 22 3.25 -33.87 -2.64
CA SER A 22 2.87 -33.56 -1.25
C SER A 22 1.38 -33.26 -1.07
N GLY A 23 0.56 -33.28 -2.13
CA GLY A 23 -0.86 -32.95 -2.08
C GLY A 23 -1.16 -31.47 -1.85
N VAL A 24 -0.22 -30.56 -2.15
CA VAL A 24 -0.33 -29.11 -1.95
C VAL A 24 -0.45 -28.39 -3.31
N ALA A 25 -1.34 -27.39 -3.39
CA ALA A 25 -1.45 -26.56 -4.58
C ALA A 25 -0.29 -25.55 -4.67
N CYS A 26 0.31 -25.43 -5.86
CA CYS A 26 1.34 -24.45 -6.17
C CYS A 26 0.75 -23.36 -7.08
N LEU A 27 0.87 -22.08 -6.70
CA LEU A 27 0.50 -20.94 -7.54
C LEU A 27 1.75 -20.15 -7.91
N MET A 28 1.96 -19.90 -9.19
CA MET A 28 3.09 -19.07 -9.62
C MET A 28 2.78 -17.59 -9.48
N ASN A 29 3.78 -16.77 -9.16
CA ASN A 29 3.68 -15.32 -9.15
C ASN A 29 4.85 -14.70 -9.93
N GLY A 30 4.66 -13.49 -10.46
CA GLY A 30 5.68 -12.73 -11.17
C GLY A 30 5.49 -12.70 -12.68
N ASP A 31 5.48 -11.48 -13.23
CA ASP A 31 5.25 -11.18 -14.64
C ASP A 31 3.97 -11.85 -15.19
N VAL A 32 2.89 -11.83 -14.41
CA VAL A 32 1.55 -12.28 -14.81
C VAL A 32 0.66 -11.05 -15.01
N GLU A 33 0.13 -10.89 -16.22
CA GLU A 33 -0.53 -9.69 -16.71
C GLU A 33 -2.06 -9.79 -16.66
N ASN A 34 -2.62 -10.98 -16.87
CA ASN A 34 -4.07 -11.21 -16.88
C ASN A 34 -4.41 -12.69 -16.64
N ARG A 35 -5.70 -12.97 -16.44
CA ARG A 35 -6.23 -14.31 -16.16
C ARG A 35 -5.82 -15.34 -17.19
N ASP A 36 -5.97 -15.06 -18.47
CA ASP A 36 -5.76 -16.07 -19.51
C ASP A 36 -4.27 -16.35 -19.70
N GLN A 37 -3.41 -15.34 -19.53
CA GLN A 37 -1.97 -15.55 -19.43
C GLN A 37 -1.61 -16.37 -18.17
N ALA A 38 -2.24 -16.11 -17.03
CA ALA A 38 -2.01 -16.87 -15.80
C ALA A 38 -2.28 -18.37 -16.01
N LEU A 39 -3.36 -18.72 -16.72
CA LEU A 39 -3.70 -20.11 -17.05
C LEU A 39 -2.69 -20.75 -18.00
N LYS A 40 -2.30 -20.04 -19.06
CA LYS A 40 -1.27 -20.52 -20.02
C LYS A 40 0.07 -20.76 -19.33
N LEU A 41 0.49 -19.83 -18.46
CA LEU A 41 1.72 -19.98 -17.69
C LEU A 41 1.63 -21.14 -16.69
N ALA A 42 0.49 -21.29 -16.01
CA ALA A 42 0.29 -22.39 -15.07
C ALA A 42 0.40 -23.76 -15.76
N GLU A 43 -0.20 -23.91 -16.94
CA GLU A 43 -0.05 -25.11 -17.77
C GLU A 43 1.41 -25.32 -18.18
N GLN A 44 2.07 -24.27 -18.69
CA GLN A 44 3.46 -24.33 -19.15
C GLN A 44 4.43 -24.78 -18.05
N TYR A 45 4.25 -24.31 -16.82
CA TYR A 45 5.16 -24.57 -15.70
C TYR A 45 4.65 -25.64 -14.72
N GLY A 46 3.48 -26.24 -14.98
CA GLY A 46 2.90 -27.30 -14.17
C GLY A 46 2.32 -26.85 -12.83
N THR A 47 2.11 -25.56 -12.61
CA THR A 47 1.46 -25.03 -11.40
C THR A 47 -0.08 -25.13 -11.51
N ASN A 48 -0.78 -24.92 -10.40
CA ASN A 48 -2.24 -24.98 -10.33
C ASN A 48 -2.92 -23.66 -10.75
N GLY A 49 -2.14 -22.61 -10.96
CA GLY A 49 -2.62 -21.29 -11.32
C GLY A 49 -1.53 -20.22 -11.21
N GLY A 50 -1.93 -18.98 -11.47
CA GLY A 50 -1.07 -17.80 -11.36
C GLY A 50 -1.70 -16.71 -10.47
N MET A 51 -0.88 -16.09 -9.64
CA MET A 51 -1.23 -14.93 -8.82
C MET A 51 -0.83 -13.65 -9.55
N ILE A 52 -1.79 -12.75 -9.72
CA ILE A 52 -1.62 -11.45 -10.39
C ILE A 52 -1.50 -10.36 -9.32
N ALA A 53 -0.42 -9.55 -9.38
CA ALA A 53 -0.15 -8.48 -8.42
C ALA A 53 -0.15 -7.10 -9.11
N VAL A 54 0.99 -6.69 -9.68
CA VAL A 54 1.17 -5.35 -10.29
C VAL A 54 0.12 -5.05 -11.36
N ALA A 55 -0.27 -6.03 -12.19
CA ALA A 55 -1.30 -5.82 -13.19
C ALA A 55 -2.70 -5.59 -12.57
N ALA A 56 -3.00 -6.25 -11.44
CA ALA A 56 -4.24 -6.03 -10.71
C ALA A 56 -4.27 -4.67 -9.99
N GLU A 57 -3.12 -4.18 -9.53
CA GLU A 57 -2.99 -2.81 -8.97
C GLU A 57 -3.25 -1.74 -10.04
N ALA A 58 -2.79 -1.97 -11.27
CA ALA A 58 -3.03 -1.07 -12.40
C ALA A 58 -4.48 -1.15 -12.90
N ASN A 59 -5.04 -2.35 -12.98
CA ASN A 59 -6.42 -2.57 -13.41
C ASN A 59 -6.95 -3.92 -12.88
N SER A 60 -7.83 -3.88 -11.88
CA SER A 60 -8.38 -5.08 -11.24
C SER A 60 -9.26 -5.94 -12.15
N SER A 61 -9.68 -5.41 -13.30
CA SER A 61 -10.38 -6.21 -14.31
C SER A 61 -9.48 -7.22 -15.04
N CYS A 62 -8.18 -7.26 -14.74
CA CYS A 62 -7.24 -8.26 -15.27
C CYS A 62 -7.66 -9.71 -14.97
N PHE A 63 -8.60 -9.91 -14.04
CA PHE A 63 -9.20 -11.21 -13.72
C PHE A 63 -10.36 -11.60 -14.65
N ARG A 64 -10.85 -10.73 -15.55
CA ARG A 64 -11.83 -11.09 -16.58
C ARG A 64 -11.13 -11.90 -17.67
N SER A 65 -11.79 -12.95 -18.15
CA SER A 65 -11.29 -13.67 -19.34
C SER A 65 -11.49 -12.80 -20.59
N GLU A 66 -10.73 -13.06 -21.64
CA GLU A 66 -10.95 -12.44 -22.96
C GLU A 66 -12.38 -12.72 -23.47
N ALA A 67 -12.92 -13.91 -23.18
CA ALA A 67 -14.30 -14.27 -23.53
C ALA A 67 -15.35 -13.46 -22.76
N ASP A 68 -15.03 -13.01 -21.53
CA ASP A 68 -15.88 -12.15 -20.70
C ASP A 68 -15.59 -10.65 -20.93
N GLY A 69 -14.98 -10.30 -22.07
CA GLY A 69 -14.70 -8.94 -22.49
C GLY A 69 -13.35 -8.37 -22.05
N GLY A 70 -12.49 -9.18 -21.41
CA GLY A 70 -11.11 -8.81 -21.08
C GLY A 70 -10.99 -7.59 -20.15
N LEU A 71 -9.91 -6.82 -20.34
CA LEU A 71 -9.66 -5.63 -19.53
C LEU A 71 -10.74 -4.55 -19.75
N ALA A 72 -11.35 -4.13 -18.65
CA ALA A 72 -12.28 -3.02 -18.59
C ALA A 72 -11.57 -1.66 -18.73
N PRO A 73 -12.24 -0.63 -19.27
CA PRO A 73 -11.80 0.75 -19.16
C PRO A 73 -11.60 1.17 -17.69
N TRP A 74 -10.64 2.06 -17.43
CA TRP A 74 -10.33 2.47 -16.05
C TRP A 74 -11.53 3.14 -15.38
N GLU A 75 -12.38 3.83 -16.15
CA GLU A 75 -13.58 4.51 -15.67
C GLU A 75 -14.57 3.51 -15.05
N GLU A 76 -14.75 2.35 -15.68
CA GLU A 76 -15.61 1.28 -15.19
C GLU A 76 -15.06 0.71 -13.88
N VAL A 77 -13.75 0.44 -13.86
CA VAL A 77 -13.04 -0.10 -12.68
C VAL A 77 -13.13 0.87 -11.51
N VAL A 78 -12.86 2.16 -11.75
CA VAL A 78 -12.93 3.22 -10.74
C VAL A 78 -14.34 3.40 -10.23
N HIS A 79 -15.36 3.37 -11.09
CA HIS A 79 -16.75 3.47 -10.64
C HIS A 79 -17.12 2.32 -9.70
N GLN A 80 -16.79 1.07 -10.06
CA GLN A 80 -17.05 -0.09 -9.21
C GLN A 80 -16.25 -0.04 -7.90
N TYR A 81 -14.99 0.38 -7.97
CA TYR A 81 -14.13 0.54 -6.80
C TYR A 81 -14.67 1.61 -5.84
N MET A 82 -15.13 2.76 -6.37
CA MET A 82 -15.75 3.82 -5.58
C MET A 82 -17.01 3.34 -4.89
N LYS A 83 -17.89 2.62 -5.60
CA LYS A 83 -19.07 2.01 -4.99
C LYS A 83 -18.69 1.09 -3.83
N PHE A 84 -17.72 0.19 -4.03
CA PHE A 84 -17.27 -0.73 -2.98
C PHE A 84 -16.68 0.01 -1.77
N CYS A 85 -15.91 1.08 -1.99
CA CYS A 85 -15.36 1.88 -0.91
C CYS A 85 -16.44 2.57 -0.07
N LEU A 86 -17.52 3.05 -0.71
CA LEU A 86 -18.65 3.65 -0.02
C LEU A 86 -19.47 2.61 0.74
N ASP A 87 -19.73 1.45 0.13
CA ASP A 87 -20.48 0.35 0.75
C ASP A 87 -19.77 -0.22 2.00
N THR A 88 -18.46 -0.07 2.09
CA THR A 88 -17.62 -0.59 3.18
C THR A 88 -17.07 0.50 4.10
N GLU A 89 -17.47 1.76 3.90
CA GLU A 89 -16.98 2.91 4.67
C GLU A 89 -15.44 2.95 4.74
N ASN A 90 -14.79 2.61 3.62
CA ASN A 90 -13.35 2.41 3.57
C ASN A 90 -12.61 3.68 3.98
N ARG A 91 -11.45 3.52 4.64
CA ARG A 91 -10.61 4.65 5.02
C ARG A 91 -10.21 5.44 3.78
N PHE A 92 -10.62 6.72 3.71
CA PHE A 92 -10.43 7.57 2.54
C PHE A 92 -8.99 7.62 1.99
N GLY A 93 -7.98 7.58 2.88
CA GLY A 93 -6.58 7.52 2.47
C GLY A 93 -6.24 6.29 1.63
N ASN A 94 -6.84 5.13 1.92
CA ASN A 94 -6.64 3.90 1.17
C ASN A 94 -7.32 4.00 -0.21
N THR A 95 -8.55 4.52 -0.24
CA THR A 95 -9.28 4.78 -1.49
C THR A 95 -8.47 5.67 -2.42
N LYS A 96 -8.00 6.81 -1.90
CA LYS A 96 -7.21 7.76 -2.67
C LYS A 96 -5.89 7.15 -3.17
N TYR A 97 -5.23 6.35 -2.34
CA TYR A 97 -4.01 5.64 -2.74
C TYR A 97 -4.27 4.74 -3.95
N LEU A 98 -5.33 3.93 -3.93
CA LEU A 98 -5.64 3.03 -5.04
C LEU A 98 -6.16 3.76 -6.29
N LEU A 99 -6.95 4.83 -6.14
CA LEU A 99 -7.35 5.66 -7.28
C LEU A 99 -6.14 6.23 -8.04
N ASN A 100 -5.04 6.53 -7.35
CA ASN A 100 -3.81 7.00 -7.99
C ASN A 100 -3.09 5.95 -8.84
N HIS A 101 -3.39 4.67 -8.63
CA HIS A 101 -2.88 3.55 -9.43
C HIS A 101 -3.85 3.21 -10.56
N LEU A 102 -5.16 3.25 -10.29
CA LEU A 102 -6.22 2.91 -11.25
C LEU A 102 -6.42 3.98 -12.33
N ILE A 103 -6.30 5.26 -11.98
CA ILE A 103 -6.49 6.37 -12.93
C ILE A 103 -5.15 6.66 -13.64
N PRO A 104 -5.09 6.59 -14.97
CA PRO A 104 -3.88 6.93 -15.70
C PRO A 104 -3.45 8.38 -15.43
N GLY A 105 -2.16 8.60 -15.10
CA GLY A 105 -1.66 9.92 -14.69
C GLY A 105 -1.77 11.05 -15.71
N LYS A 106 -2.09 10.72 -16.97
CA LYS A 106 -2.33 11.70 -18.05
C LYS A 106 -3.78 12.16 -18.13
N GLU A 107 -4.70 11.51 -17.40
CA GLU A 107 -6.11 11.87 -17.42
C GLU A 107 -6.35 13.24 -16.78
N PRO A 108 -7.21 14.10 -17.38
CA PRO A 108 -7.49 15.44 -16.86
C PRO A 108 -7.97 15.43 -15.40
N VAL A 109 -8.74 14.41 -15.01
CA VAL A 109 -9.31 14.26 -13.66
C VAL A 109 -8.28 13.86 -12.61
N TYR A 110 -7.11 13.34 -13.02
CA TYR A 110 -6.10 12.79 -12.10
C TYR A 110 -5.67 13.78 -11.03
N ARG A 111 -5.38 15.03 -11.44
CA ARG A 111 -4.95 16.09 -10.50
C ARG A 111 -6.05 16.47 -9.52
N ALA A 112 -7.31 16.49 -9.97
CA ALA A 112 -8.45 16.84 -9.14
C ALA A 112 -8.66 15.75 -8.06
N VAL A 113 -8.68 14.47 -8.46
CA VAL A 113 -8.75 13.31 -7.55
C VAL A 113 -7.62 13.33 -6.51
N GLN A 114 -6.41 13.66 -6.94
CA GLN A 114 -5.25 13.79 -6.05
C GLN A 114 -5.38 14.94 -5.04
N GLN A 115 -6.23 15.93 -5.29
CA GLN A 115 -6.46 17.06 -4.39
C GLN A 115 -7.66 16.83 -3.46
N SER A 116 -8.58 15.93 -3.82
CA SER A 116 -9.77 15.61 -3.03
C SER A 116 -9.44 15.22 -1.58
N LYS A 117 -10.33 15.61 -0.66
CA LYS A 117 -10.20 15.41 0.79
C LYS A 117 -11.26 14.49 1.37
N ASN A 118 -12.29 14.17 0.58
CA ASN A 118 -13.43 13.36 0.98
C ASN A 118 -14.09 12.71 -0.25
N TYR A 119 -15.05 11.82 -0.02
CA TYR A 119 -15.74 11.07 -1.06
C TYR A 119 -16.65 11.93 -1.92
N GLN A 120 -17.27 12.97 -1.35
CA GLN A 120 -18.09 13.93 -2.09
C GLN A 120 -17.28 14.55 -3.24
N GLN A 121 -16.11 15.11 -2.94
CA GLN A 121 -15.22 15.70 -3.95
C GLN A 121 -14.76 14.69 -5.00
N LEU A 122 -14.51 13.43 -4.60
CA LEU A 122 -14.20 12.36 -5.55
C LEU A 122 -15.36 12.10 -6.51
N CYS A 123 -16.58 11.97 -6.01
CA CYS A 123 -17.76 11.72 -6.84
C CYS A 123 -18.05 12.88 -7.80
N GLU A 124 -17.83 14.12 -7.36
CA GLU A 124 -17.95 15.31 -8.21
C GLU A 124 -16.92 15.31 -9.34
N HIS A 125 -15.64 15.07 -9.04
CA HIS A 125 -14.56 15.07 -10.03
C HIS A 125 -14.63 13.90 -11.01
N LEU A 126 -15.10 12.74 -10.54
CA LEU A 126 -15.30 11.54 -11.36
C LEU A 126 -16.68 11.50 -12.05
N ASN A 127 -17.53 12.51 -11.82
CA ASN A 127 -18.89 12.60 -12.36
C ASN A 127 -19.78 11.37 -11.98
N HIS A 128 -19.59 10.82 -10.78
CA HIS A 128 -20.36 9.71 -10.23
C HIS A 128 -21.62 10.19 -9.51
N LYS A 129 -22.54 10.82 -10.24
CA LYS A 129 -23.74 11.47 -9.67
C LYS A 129 -24.60 10.52 -8.82
N ALA A 130 -24.70 9.25 -9.23
CA ALA A 130 -25.48 8.23 -8.52
C ALA A 130 -24.90 7.86 -7.14
N LEU A 131 -23.61 8.12 -6.91
CA LEU A 131 -22.92 7.82 -5.66
C LEU A 131 -22.85 9.04 -4.72
N LEU A 132 -23.26 10.23 -5.18
CA LEU A 132 -23.01 11.49 -4.47
C LEU A 132 -23.73 11.55 -3.10
N GLU A 133 -24.98 11.11 -3.04
CA GLU A 133 -25.75 11.10 -1.78
C GLU A 133 -25.11 10.17 -0.73
N GLN A 134 -24.74 8.95 -1.16
CA GLN A 134 -24.04 7.99 -0.30
C GLN A 134 -22.65 8.51 0.12
N ALA A 135 -21.94 9.20 -0.77
CA ALA A 135 -20.64 9.79 -0.47
C ALA A 135 -20.73 10.84 0.64
N ILE A 136 -21.74 11.72 0.61
CA ILE A 136 -21.97 12.73 1.65
C ILE A 136 -22.26 12.05 3.00
N ASP A 137 -23.12 11.02 3.01
CA ASP A 137 -23.43 10.27 4.24
C ASP A 137 -22.20 9.57 4.83
N VAL A 138 -21.42 8.89 3.99
CA VAL A 138 -20.17 8.23 4.40
C VAL A 138 -19.16 9.25 4.92
N ASP A 139 -19.01 10.40 4.26
CA ASP A 139 -18.10 11.46 4.69
C ASP A 139 -18.44 11.98 6.09
N GLU A 140 -19.72 12.19 6.39
CA GLU A 140 -20.17 12.57 7.73
C GLU A 140 -19.92 11.46 8.76
N LYS A 141 -20.22 10.20 8.42
CA LYS A 141 -20.02 9.03 9.31
C LYS A 141 -18.56 8.83 9.70
N ILE A 142 -17.64 8.95 8.75
CA ILE A 142 -16.22 8.70 8.98
C ILE A 142 -15.43 9.96 9.35
N GLY A 143 -16.11 11.10 9.50
CA GLY A 143 -15.51 12.32 10.06
C GLY A 143 -14.67 13.13 9.07
N ILE A 144 -15.00 13.09 7.78
CA ILE A 144 -14.27 13.80 6.71
C ILE A 144 -15.17 14.71 5.85
N SER A 145 -16.34 15.12 6.33
CA SER A 145 -17.14 16.13 5.63
C SER A 145 -16.36 17.44 5.46
N ASP A 146 -16.74 18.29 4.49
CA ASP A 146 -16.01 19.54 4.21
C ASP A 146 -15.83 20.39 5.48
N LYS A 147 -16.84 20.46 6.35
CA LYS A 147 -16.76 21.17 7.63
C LYS A 147 -15.66 20.58 8.53
N GLN A 148 -15.65 19.27 8.68
CA GLN A 148 -14.68 18.57 9.53
C GLN A 148 -13.25 18.66 8.97
N VAL A 149 -13.10 18.61 7.64
CA VAL A 149 -11.83 18.82 6.95
C VAL A 149 -11.28 20.22 7.22
N GLU A 150 -12.10 21.27 7.11
CA GLU A 150 -11.67 22.64 7.38
C GLU A 150 -11.36 22.88 8.87
N GLU A 151 -12.16 22.34 9.79
CA GLU A 151 -11.87 22.39 11.22
C GLU A 151 -10.52 21.72 11.55
N HIS A 152 -10.25 20.55 10.96
CA HIS A 152 -9.00 19.84 11.17
C HIS A 152 -7.79 20.61 10.59
N LYS A 153 -7.94 21.25 9.43
CA LYS A 153 -6.90 22.12 8.87
C LYS A 153 -6.62 23.32 9.77
N LEU A 154 -7.65 23.98 10.29
CA LEU A 154 -7.50 25.13 11.19
C LEU A 154 -6.76 24.73 12.47
N LYS A 155 -7.18 23.63 13.11
CA LYS A 155 -6.53 23.08 14.31
C LYS A 155 -5.05 22.74 14.05
N GLN A 156 -4.74 22.11 12.92
CA GLN A 156 -3.35 21.83 12.54
C GLN A 156 -2.51 23.09 12.31
N ALA A 157 -3.09 24.13 11.68
CA ALA A 157 -2.40 25.38 11.43
C ALA A 157 -2.06 26.10 12.74
N GLN A 158 -3.01 26.14 13.68
CA GLN A 158 -2.82 26.69 15.03
C GLN A 158 -1.72 25.92 15.78
N ALA A 159 -1.80 24.60 15.85
CA ALA A 159 -0.81 23.77 16.53
C ALA A 159 0.61 23.94 15.94
N LYS A 160 0.73 24.08 14.61
CA LYS A 160 2.03 24.35 13.95
C LYS A 160 2.56 25.74 14.29
N ALA A 161 1.71 26.76 14.35
CA ALA A 161 2.10 28.12 14.73
C ALA A 161 2.59 28.18 16.18
N GLU A 162 1.88 27.52 17.09
CA GLU A 162 2.24 27.39 18.51
C GLU A 162 3.57 26.64 18.69
N ALA A 163 3.75 25.49 18.04
CA ALA A 163 5.00 24.74 18.08
C ALA A 163 6.19 25.57 17.56
N LYS A 164 5.99 26.36 16.51
CA LYS A 164 7.01 27.27 15.97
C LYS A 164 7.34 28.41 16.95
N ALA A 165 6.34 28.97 17.64
CA ALA A 165 6.53 30.00 18.65
C ALA A 165 7.29 29.48 19.87
N VAL A 166 6.96 28.28 20.37
CA VAL A 166 7.67 27.61 21.47
C VAL A 166 9.13 27.33 21.11
N ARG A 167 9.38 26.82 19.90
CA ARG A 167 10.75 26.56 19.41
C ARG A 167 11.58 27.85 19.30
N LYS A 168 10.98 28.96 18.86
CA LYS A 168 11.65 30.27 18.81
C LYS A 168 11.99 30.79 20.21
N LYS A 169 11.07 30.62 21.18
CA LYS A 169 11.29 31.04 22.57
C LYS A 169 12.41 30.26 23.25
N ARG A 170 12.48 28.94 23.04
CA ARG A 170 13.57 28.07 23.54
C ARG A 170 14.95 28.45 22.98
N LYS A 171 15.02 28.72 21.66
CA LYS A 171 16.27 29.11 21.00
C LYS A 171 16.80 30.46 21.49
N ASN A 172 15.92 31.39 21.86
CA ASN A 172 16.31 32.69 22.41
C ASN A 172 16.76 32.61 23.88
N THR A 173 16.29 31.62 24.66
CA THR A 173 16.73 31.41 26.06
C THR A 173 18.06 30.64 26.19
N GLU A 174 18.49 29.91 25.16
CA GLU A 174 19.78 29.21 25.13
C GLU A 174 20.95 30.11 24.67
N ASP A 175 20.67 31.27 24.07
CA ASP A 175 21.67 32.22 23.54
C ASP A 175 22.02 33.36 24.53
N ASP A 176 21.38 33.40 25.71
CA ASP A 176 21.56 34.42 26.77
C ASP A 176 22.29 33.87 28.02
N GLY A 177 22.76 32.61 27.96
CA GLY A 177 23.56 31.96 28.99
C GLY A 177 25.06 32.05 28.68
N GLY A 178 25.73 33.04 29.28
CA GLY A 178 27.09 33.45 28.98
C GLY A 178 28.20 32.38 29.04
N GLU A 179 29.28 32.76 28.37
CA GLU A 179 30.62 32.17 28.31
C GLU A 179 31.03 31.28 29.51
N GLN A 180 31.25 29.98 29.22
CA GLN A 180 32.32 29.24 29.88
C GLN A 180 33.17 28.53 28.82
N LYS A 181 34.24 29.22 28.42
CA LYS A 181 35.44 28.59 27.87
C LYS A 181 35.98 27.59 28.90
N LYS A 182 36.02 26.30 28.56
CA LYS A 182 37.07 25.41 29.07
C LYS A 182 37.44 24.32 28.06
N SER A 183 38.62 24.56 27.48
CA SER A 183 39.63 23.60 27.02
C SER A 183 39.18 22.32 26.31
N ARG A 184 39.42 22.33 25.00
CA ARG A 184 39.65 21.17 24.14
C ARG A 184 40.97 20.51 24.54
N SER A 185 40.92 19.38 25.25
CA SER A 185 42.05 18.45 25.35
C SER A 185 42.00 17.49 24.16
N LEU A 186 43.03 17.59 23.32
CA LEU A 186 43.37 16.60 22.31
C LEU A 186 44.03 15.43 23.02
N GLU A 187 43.43 14.24 22.95
CA GLU A 187 44.18 12.98 23.00
C GLU A 187 43.68 12.10 21.86
N ASP A 188 44.64 11.67 21.05
CA ASP A 188 44.51 10.84 19.86
C ASP A 188 44.35 9.34 20.21
N PRO A 189 44.00 8.48 19.23
CA PRO A 189 43.23 7.26 19.45
C PRO A 189 44.09 6.04 19.78
N ALA A 190 43.61 5.21 20.68
CA ALA A 190 44.09 3.84 20.85
C ALA A 190 42.92 2.90 21.15
N ASP A 191 42.66 2.04 20.17
CA ASP A 191 42.54 0.60 20.35
C ASP A 191 41.49 0.06 21.33
N SER A 192 40.37 -0.44 20.79
CA SER A 192 39.88 -1.76 21.20
C SER A 192 38.86 -2.28 20.18
N SER A 193 39.32 -3.20 19.35
CA SER A 193 38.51 -4.23 18.73
C SER A 193 37.76 -5.05 19.78
N SER A 194 36.45 -5.24 19.61
CA SER A 194 35.83 -6.54 19.92
C SER A 194 34.52 -6.70 19.16
N LEU A 195 34.57 -7.58 18.18
CA LEU A 195 33.43 -8.24 17.56
C LEU A 195 32.61 -8.93 18.66
N GLY A 196 31.30 -8.67 18.68
CA GLY A 196 30.31 -9.44 19.43
C GLY A 196 29.37 -10.08 18.43
N GLU A 197 29.66 -11.34 18.10
CA GLU A 197 28.81 -12.24 17.33
C GLU A 197 27.45 -12.39 18.03
N VAL A 198 26.35 -12.25 17.29
CA VAL A 198 25.03 -12.65 17.77
C VAL A 198 24.76 -14.04 17.23
N GLU A 199 24.86 -15.01 18.14
CA GLU A 199 24.69 -16.43 17.92
C GLU A 199 23.25 -16.76 17.51
N ASN A 200 23.12 -17.56 16.44
CA ASN A 200 21.87 -18.14 15.95
C ASN A 200 21.32 -19.15 16.95
N ALA A 201 20.11 -18.92 17.48
CA ALA A 201 19.34 -19.96 18.15
C ALA A 201 18.54 -20.78 17.13
N PRO A 202 18.66 -22.12 17.10
CA PRO A 202 17.87 -22.97 16.20
C PRO A 202 16.45 -23.18 16.75
N LEU A 203 15.46 -22.87 15.92
CA LEU A 203 14.06 -23.27 16.13
C LEU A 203 13.94 -24.76 15.80
N SER A 204 14.06 -25.62 16.81
CA SER A 204 13.71 -27.03 16.73
C SER A 204 12.52 -27.35 17.63
N GLU A 205 11.52 -28.00 17.02
CA GLU A 205 10.50 -28.85 17.63
C GLU A 205 9.28 -28.19 18.32
N LEU A 206 8.21 -28.01 17.54
CA LEU A 206 6.84 -28.11 18.03
C LEU A 206 6.18 -29.30 17.32
N LYS A 207 6.14 -30.45 18.00
CA LYS A 207 5.36 -31.62 17.58
C LYS A 207 3.92 -31.48 18.05
N SER A 208 3.02 -31.68 17.08
CA SER A 208 1.78 -32.49 17.11
C SER A 208 0.84 -32.37 18.32
N GLU A 209 -0.40 -31.91 18.07
CA GLU A 209 -1.61 -32.75 18.06
C GLU A 209 -2.87 -31.86 18.04
N MET A 210 -3.62 -31.86 16.94
CA MET A 210 -5.07 -31.65 16.97
C MET A 210 -5.73 -32.68 16.06
N ALA A 211 -6.16 -33.77 16.68
CA ALA A 211 -7.12 -34.69 16.10
C ALA A 211 -8.50 -34.01 16.06
N ILE A 212 -9.13 -33.97 14.89
CA ILE A 212 -10.56 -33.67 14.76
C ILE A 212 -11.24 -35.00 14.43
N SER A 213 -12.12 -35.42 15.33
CA SER A 213 -12.97 -36.61 15.21
C SER A 213 -14.04 -36.41 14.13
N ALA A 214 -14.44 -37.54 13.56
CA ALA A 214 -15.39 -37.76 12.46
C ALA A 214 -16.73 -37.02 12.54
#